data_AF-A0A1W9J603-F1
#
_entry.id   AF-A0A1W9J603-F1
#
_cell.length_a   1.000
_cell.length_b   1.000
_cell.length_c   1.000
_cell.angle_alpha   90.00
_cell.angle_beta   90.00
_cell.angle_gamma   90.00
#
_symmetry.space_group_name_H-M   'P 1'
#
loop_
_entity.id
_entity.type
_entity.pdbx_description
1 polymer ?
#
loop_
_entity_poly.entity_id
_entity_poly.type
_entity_poly.pdbx_seq_one_letter_code
_entity_poly.pdbx_strand_id
1 'polypeptide(L)'
;MATGSLGGPVILFTDAEAGPKQGGPNNHGVPIALFGTGFGAQRGTSTVTINGVEVASYLVWGEHNANNAALDMIVVQPGPAVTLGPVVVHVSGKDSNTDYTFAPTNGTVYYAAPTGSDTAACVESSPCATIQHVVTNRMQPGDAVLIRGGTLTESEIWIRDALGHSGQSGRPKLILNFPGEHPIFTNSARPFIVDANYITISGLHFQNGKSIGLGSETSHGNHVFNSTFRGLIDWDAIGTHGYDHVLAGNDCSVSGSTVGTQGHCYYISHGSNLKIRYNIGRGAPGYGLHIFDQRRATPDIQRIISNVLVEGNLFAGSTLRSGIIIAMNDEGNFGNYIDGITLRNNILTGNNHLGVTIGGIVRNVQIDHNTFYKNGRQGLYIDNATTVDGITIRNNLFDQTTNSNCTSNCSWYQEAHIQKGATARNVTVSTNYYAPAPMTLIGTTDTAGGAGLAGLVNGDGMDFHLQDTSSALGRGMMLPSVLRDFEGLLRPTTTTPDPGAFEHR
;
A
#
# COMPACT_ATOMS: atom_id res chain seq x y z
N MET A 1 -8.35 -9.77 27.20
CA MET A 1 -8.64 -10.68 26.06
C MET A 1 -10.13 -10.96 26.05
N ALA A 2 -10.91 -10.10 25.39
CA ALA A 2 -12.32 -10.35 25.13
C ALA A 2 -12.41 -11.00 23.75
N THR A 3 -12.76 -12.29 23.72
CA THR A 3 -13.08 -13.05 22.51
C THR A 3 -14.50 -12.68 22.05
N GLY A 4 -14.70 -11.43 21.66
CA GLY A 4 -15.92 -10.97 20.99
C GLY A 4 -15.84 -11.32 19.52
N SER A 5 -16.81 -12.06 19.01
CA SER A 5 -16.95 -12.48 17.61
C SER A 5 -16.61 -11.34 16.64
N LEU A 6 -15.41 -11.42 16.05
CA LEU A 6 -15.01 -10.67 14.87
C LEU A 6 -16.14 -10.73 13.82
N GLY A 7 -16.29 -9.68 13.01
CA GLY A 7 -16.92 -9.83 11.70
C GLY A 7 -16.36 -11.07 10.98
N GLY A 8 -17.08 -11.64 10.01
CA GLY A 8 -16.52 -12.74 9.21
C GLY A 8 -15.14 -12.39 8.64
N PRO A 9 -14.33 -13.38 8.23
CA PRO A 9 -13.02 -13.12 7.63
C PRO A 9 -13.16 -12.13 6.46
N VAL A 10 -12.15 -11.31 6.19
CA VAL A 10 -12.18 -10.35 5.07
C VAL A 10 -10.92 -10.49 4.25
N ILE A 11 -11.06 -10.74 2.95
CA ILE A 11 -9.97 -10.63 1.99
C ILE A 11 -9.86 -9.15 1.60
N LEU A 12 -8.68 -8.57 1.80
CA LEU A 12 -8.37 -7.18 1.48
C LEU A 12 -7.64 -7.03 0.15
N PHE A 13 -6.87 -8.04 -0.27
CA PHE A 13 -6.29 -8.19 -1.61
C PHE A 13 -5.68 -9.59 -1.80
N THR A 14 -5.33 -9.94 -3.05
CA THR A 14 -4.59 -11.15 -3.41
C THR A 14 -3.37 -10.78 -4.26
N ASP A 15 -2.32 -11.60 -4.26
CA ASP A 15 -1.14 -11.35 -5.10
C ASP A 15 -1.21 -11.96 -6.50
N ALA A 16 -2.24 -12.77 -6.78
CA ALA A 16 -2.50 -13.31 -8.10
C ALA A 16 -4.00 -13.27 -8.41
N GLU A 17 -4.34 -12.58 -9.50
CA GLU A 17 -5.68 -12.60 -10.12
C GLU A 17 -5.81 -13.69 -11.19
N ALA A 18 -4.68 -14.19 -11.69
CA ALA A 18 -4.62 -15.27 -12.67
C ALA A 18 -3.27 -15.98 -12.60
N GLY A 19 -3.23 -17.28 -12.92
CA GLY A 19 -1.98 -18.03 -12.97
C GLY A 19 -2.14 -19.54 -13.17
N PRO A 20 -1.03 -20.29 -13.30
CA PRO A 20 -1.07 -21.71 -13.60
C PRO A 20 -1.84 -22.54 -12.57
N LYS A 21 -2.75 -23.40 -13.02
CA LYS A 21 -3.44 -24.37 -12.15
C LYS A 21 -2.78 -25.75 -12.04
N GLN A 22 -1.67 -25.92 -12.75
CA GLN A 22 -0.80 -27.09 -12.75
C GLN A 22 0.67 -26.63 -12.67
N GLY A 23 1.60 -27.55 -12.44
CA GLY A 23 2.98 -27.23 -12.07
C GLY A 23 3.07 -26.76 -10.62
N GLY A 24 4.16 -26.09 -10.26
CA GLY A 24 4.40 -25.67 -8.88
C GLY A 24 4.58 -26.84 -7.90
N PRO A 25 4.63 -26.57 -6.59
CA PRO A 25 4.78 -27.60 -5.57
C PRO A 25 3.72 -28.70 -5.74
N ASN A 26 4.15 -29.96 -5.80
CA ASN A 26 3.28 -31.13 -5.96
C ASN A 26 2.33 -31.07 -7.19
N ASN A 27 2.65 -30.29 -8.22
CA ASN A 27 1.83 -30.11 -9.41
C ASN A 27 0.42 -29.51 -9.16
N HIS A 28 0.23 -28.77 -8.07
CA HIS A 28 -1.06 -28.17 -7.69
C HIS A 28 -1.26 -26.72 -8.20
N GLY A 29 -0.40 -26.23 -9.07
CA GLY A 29 -0.45 -24.87 -9.61
C GLY A 29 0.38 -23.87 -8.82
N VAL A 30 0.31 -22.62 -9.26
CA VAL A 30 1.02 -21.51 -8.61
C VAL A 30 0.46 -21.26 -7.21
N PRO A 31 1.31 -21.06 -6.18
CA PRO A 31 0.87 -20.51 -4.91
C PRO A 31 0.21 -19.14 -5.07
N ILE A 32 -0.92 -18.94 -4.40
CA ILE A 32 -1.68 -17.68 -4.36
C ILE A 32 -1.75 -17.24 -2.91
N ALA A 33 -1.28 -16.03 -2.61
CA ALA A 33 -1.41 -15.44 -1.28
C ALA A 33 -2.67 -14.58 -1.19
N LEU A 34 -3.42 -14.78 -0.10
CA LEU A 34 -4.59 -14.00 0.30
C LEU A 34 -4.21 -13.18 1.53
N PHE A 35 -4.48 -11.88 1.47
CA PHE A 35 -4.17 -10.94 2.55
C PHE A 35 -5.44 -10.34 3.10
N GLY A 36 -5.56 -10.28 4.42
CA GLY A 36 -6.82 -9.93 5.03
C GLY A 36 -6.79 -9.85 6.55
N THR A 37 -7.96 -10.01 7.15
CA THR A 37 -8.15 -10.06 8.61
C THR A 37 -9.15 -11.17 8.97
N GLY A 38 -9.02 -11.69 10.19
CA GLY A 38 -9.93 -12.69 10.73
C GLY A 38 -9.73 -14.09 10.15
N PHE A 39 -8.54 -14.40 9.60
CA PHE A 39 -8.20 -15.74 9.14
C PHE A 39 -7.84 -16.68 10.29
N GLY A 40 -7.32 -16.10 11.38
CA GLY A 40 -6.93 -16.79 12.61
C GLY A 40 -5.57 -17.47 12.52
N ALA A 41 -4.91 -17.62 13.68
CA ALA A 41 -3.56 -18.19 13.81
C ALA A 41 -3.34 -19.57 13.18
N GLN A 42 -4.38 -20.40 13.09
CA GLN A 42 -4.30 -21.79 12.66
C GLN A 42 -5.50 -22.12 11.78
N ARG A 43 -5.29 -22.96 10.76
CA ARG A 43 -6.35 -23.34 9.83
C ARG A 43 -7.52 -24.04 10.53
N GLY A 44 -7.23 -25.06 11.35
CA GLY A 44 -8.27 -25.95 11.89
C GLY A 44 -9.13 -26.55 10.76
N THR A 45 -10.44 -26.34 10.85
CA THR A 45 -11.44 -26.76 9.84
C THR A 45 -11.76 -25.68 8.80
N SER A 46 -11.10 -24.53 8.85
CA SER A 46 -11.29 -23.45 7.89
C SER A 46 -10.80 -23.87 6.50
N THR A 47 -11.46 -23.36 5.45
CA THR A 47 -11.15 -23.71 4.06
C THR A 47 -11.07 -22.48 3.17
N VAL A 48 -10.48 -22.65 1.98
CA VAL A 48 -10.51 -21.66 0.91
C VAL A 48 -11.10 -22.30 -0.33
N THR A 49 -12.05 -21.62 -0.97
CA THR A 49 -12.63 -22.05 -2.24
C THR A 49 -12.35 -21.04 -3.35
N ILE A 50 -12.24 -21.54 -4.57
CA ILE A 50 -12.20 -20.76 -5.81
C ILE A 50 -13.36 -21.24 -6.68
N ASN A 51 -14.31 -20.35 -6.97
CA ASN A 51 -15.56 -20.68 -7.66
C ASN A 51 -16.31 -21.87 -7.01
N GLY A 52 -16.34 -21.91 -5.68
CA GLY A 52 -16.99 -22.98 -4.90
C GLY A 52 -16.23 -24.32 -4.85
N VAL A 53 -15.06 -24.42 -5.49
CA VAL A 53 -14.18 -25.61 -5.41
C VAL A 53 -13.10 -25.35 -4.37
N GLU A 54 -12.95 -26.25 -3.40
CA GLU A 54 -11.85 -26.15 -2.44
C GLU A 54 -10.49 -26.26 -3.15
N VAL A 55 -9.55 -25.41 -2.75
CA VAL A 55 -8.17 -25.40 -3.26
C VAL A 55 -7.47 -26.73 -2.98
N ALA A 56 -6.54 -27.13 -3.84
CA ALA A 56 -5.87 -28.42 -3.73
C ALA A 56 -4.92 -28.54 -2.52
N SER A 57 -4.38 -27.42 -2.03
CA SER A 57 -3.53 -27.44 -0.82
C SER A 57 -3.37 -26.07 -0.17
N TYR A 58 -2.92 -26.11 1.09
CA TYR A 58 -2.63 -24.94 1.93
C TYR A 58 -1.15 -25.01 2.30
N LEU A 59 -0.38 -23.98 1.94
CA LEU A 59 1.06 -23.91 2.17
C LEU A 59 1.40 -23.03 3.36
N VAL A 60 0.62 -21.98 3.59
CA VAL A 60 0.74 -21.08 4.75
C VAL A 60 -0.65 -20.73 5.26
N TRP A 61 -0.81 -20.65 6.58
CA TRP A 61 -1.98 -20.10 7.24
C TRP A 61 -1.53 -19.40 8.51
N GLY A 62 -1.97 -18.16 8.72
CA GLY A 62 -1.69 -17.48 9.96
C GLY A 62 -2.39 -16.14 10.08
N GLU A 63 -2.33 -15.62 11.30
CA GLU A 63 -2.66 -14.24 11.64
C GLU A 63 -1.37 -13.44 11.81
N HIS A 64 -1.41 -12.14 11.46
CA HIS A 64 -0.26 -11.23 11.60
C HIS A 64 1.06 -11.73 10.98
N ASN A 65 0.99 -12.59 9.97
CA ASN A 65 2.11 -13.32 9.38
C ASN A 65 2.51 -12.80 7.98
N ALA A 66 1.85 -11.77 7.47
CA ALA A 66 2.33 -11.00 6.32
C ALA A 66 3.51 -10.10 6.72
N ASN A 67 4.21 -9.52 5.73
CA ASN A 67 5.29 -8.56 5.99
C ASN A 67 4.76 -7.27 6.63
N ASN A 68 3.56 -6.82 6.26
CA ASN A 68 2.78 -5.91 7.10
C ASN A 68 2.06 -6.73 8.17
N ALA A 69 2.54 -6.67 9.41
CA ALA A 69 1.99 -7.43 10.53
C ALA A 69 0.53 -7.08 10.89
N ALA A 70 -0.05 -6.00 10.35
CA ALA A 70 -1.48 -5.73 10.48
C ALA A 70 -2.36 -6.68 9.64
N LEU A 71 -1.77 -7.49 8.77
CA LEU A 71 -2.47 -8.39 7.85
C LEU A 71 -2.24 -9.86 8.23
N ASP A 72 -3.31 -10.61 8.15
CA ASP A 72 -3.30 -12.07 8.08
C ASP A 72 -2.93 -12.51 6.67
N MET A 73 -2.27 -13.66 6.54
CA MET A 73 -1.86 -14.23 5.27
C MET A 73 -2.12 -15.73 5.21
N ILE A 74 -2.81 -16.14 4.15
CA ILE A 74 -2.97 -17.53 3.74
C ILE A 74 -2.30 -17.71 2.38
N VAL A 75 -1.59 -18.82 2.16
CA VAL A 75 -1.07 -19.19 0.84
C VAL A 75 -1.64 -20.55 0.45
N VAL A 76 -2.31 -20.62 -0.71
CA VAL A 76 -2.98 -21.82 -1.22
C VAL A 76 -2.51 -22.16 -2.63
N GLN A 77 -2.73 -23.40 -3.06
CA GLN A 77 -2.55 -23.77 -4.46
C GLN A 77 -3.90 -24.15 -5.09
N PRO A 78 -4.23 -23.60 -6.27
CA PRO A 78 -5.56 -23.73 -6.88
C PRO A 78 -5.91 -25.19 -7.21
N GLY A 79 -5.00 -25.93 -7.86
CA GLY A 79 -5.24 -27.28 -8.34
C GLY A 79 -6.00 -27.36 -9.67
N PRO A 80 -5.98 -28.52 -10.34
CA PRO A 80 -6.50 -28.64 -11.71
C PRO A 80 -8.02 -28.46 -11.86
N ALA A 81 -8.76 -28.66 -10.76
CA ALA A 81 -10.24 -28.64 -10.73
C ALA A 81 -10.84 -27.24 -10.64
N VAL A 82 -10.09 -26.21 -10.21
CA VAL A 82 -10.65 -24.87 -10.10
C VAL A 82 -10.92 -24.26 -11.47
N THR A 83 -11.89 -23.36 -11.49
CA THR A 83 -12.30 -22.56 -12.65
C THR A 83 -12.34 -21.08 -12.25
N LEU A 84 -12.46 -20.20 -13.24
CA LEU A 84 -12.58 -18.76 -12.99
C LEU A 84 -13.76 -18.48 -12.04
N GLY A 85 -13.50 -17.75 -10.96
CA GLY A 85 -14.55 -17.27 -10.08
C GLY A 85 -14.03 -16.69 -8.76
N PRO A 86 -14.95 -16.40 -7.83
CA PRO A 86 -14.62 -15.74 -6.56
C PRO A 86 -13.73 -16.62 -5.70
N VAL A 87 -12.79 -15.97 -5.00
CA VAL A 87 -12.00 -16.58 -3.92
C VAL A 87 -12.69 -16.29 -2.60
N VAL A 88 -12.96 -17.32 -1.79
CA VAL A 88 -13.64 -17.19 -0.50
C VAL A 88 -12.88 -17.94 0.58
N VAL A 89 -12.63 -17.28 1.71
CA VAL A 89 -12.12 -17.91 2.94
C VAL A 89 -13.30 -18.22 3.86
N HIS A 90 -13.38 -19.45 4.32
CA HIS A 90 -14.40 -19.92 5.25
C HIS A 90 -13.78 -20.15 6.63
N VAL A 91 -14.12 -19.32 7.62
CA VAL A 91 -13.59 -19.41 8.99
C VAL A 91 -14.73 -19.51 9.99
N SER A 92 -14.75 -20.59 10.78
CA SER A 92 -15.77 -20.79 11.84
C SER A 92 -17.22 -20.63 11.34
N GLY A 93 -17.52 -21.13 10.13
CA GLY A 93 -18.85 -21.06 9.52
C GLY A 93 -19.24 -19.68 8.97
N LYS A 94 -18.30 -18.73 8.88
CA LYS A 94 -18.49 -17.43 8.21
C LYS A 94 -17.65 -17.36 6.95
N ASP A 95 -18.24 -16.81 5.90
CA ASP A 95 -17.59 -16.58 4.62
C ASP A 95 -16.95 -15.19 4.58
N SER A 96 -15.88 -15.07 3.81
CA SER A 96 -15.34 -13.78 3.42
C SER A 96 -16.15 -13.10 2.33
N ASN A 97 -15.78 -11.86 2.01
CA ASN A 97 -16.23 -11.16 0.82
C ASN A 97 -15.83 -11.89 -0.47
N THR A 98 -16.52 -11.57 -1.58
CA THR A 98 -16.37 -12.19 -2.90
C THR A 98 -15.80 -11.23 -3.95
N ASP A 99 -15.15 -10.15 -3.52
CA ASP A 99 -14.69 -9.07 -4.40
C ASP A 99 -13.45 -9.46 -5.24
N TYR A 100 -12.78 -10.54 -4.85
CA TYR A 100 -11.56 -11.03 -5.49
C TYR A 100 -11.83 -12.33 -6.24
N THR A 101 -11.27 -12.45 -7.44
CA THR A 101 -11.41 -13.64 -8.29
C THR A 101 -10.03 -14.18 -8.67
N PHE A 102 -10.00 -15.46 -9.06
CA PHE A 102 -8.82 -16.08 -9.63
C PHE A 102 -9.16 -16.75 -10.97
N ALA A 103 -8.37 -16.44 -12.01
CA ALA A 103 -8.49 -17.03 -13.34
C ALA A 103 -7.38 -18.06 -13.57
N PRO A 104 -7.67 -19.37 -13.53
CA PRO A 104 -6.65 -20.37 -13.81
C PRO A 104 -6.19 -20.33 -15.27
N THR A 105 -4.88 -20.42 -15.49
CA THR A 105 -4.23 -20.46 -16.80
C THR A 105 -3.53 -21.81 -17.03
N ASN A 106 -3.10 -22.03 -18.27
CA ASN A 106 -2.23 -23.15 -18.66
C ASN A 106 -0.74 -22.74 -18.73
N GLY A 107 -0.34 -21.70 -17.99
CA GLY A 107 1.06 -21.28 -17.93
C GLY A 107 1.95 -22.29 -17.20
N THR A 108 3.24 -22.01 -17.19
CA THR A 108 4.28 -22.81 -16.55
C THR A 108 4.74 -22.17 -15.24
N VAL A 109 5.05 -22.99 -14.24
CA VAL A 109 5.71 -22.56 -13.00
C VAL A 109 7.19 -22.92 -13.07
N TYR A 110 8.05 -21.92 -13.07
CA TYR A 110 9.51 -22.03 -13.04
C TYR A 110 10.07 -21.80 -11.64
N TYR A 111 11.36 -22.11 -11.46
CA TYR A 111 12.06 -21.97 -10.20
C TYR A 111 13.42 -21.28 -10.37
N ALA A 112 13.72 -20.37 -9.45
CA ALA A 112 15.02 -19.73 -9.29
C ALA A 112 15.53 -19.92 -7.86
N ALA A 113 16.85 -20.04 -7.69
CA ALA A 113 17.48 -20.20 -6.37
C ALA A 113 18.90 -19.62 -6.37
N PRO A 114 19.40 -19.12 -5.21
CA PRO A 114 20.78 -18.63 -5.09
C PRO A 114 21.87 -19.62 -5.54
N THR A 115 21.61 -20.92 -5.40
CA THR A 115 22.53 -22.01 -5.78
C THR A 115 22.16 -22.68 -7.12
N GLY A 116 21.29 -22.05 -7.91
CA GLY A 116 20.85 -22.57 -9.21
C GLY A 116 21.89 -22.42 -10.32
N SER A 117 21.50 -22.74 -11.55
CA SER A 117 22.29 -22.48 -12.76
C SER A 117 21.39 -22.04 -13.91
N ASP A 118 21.76 -20.97 -14.63
CA ASP A 118 20.99 -20.51 -15.80
C ASP A 118 21.12 -21.43 -17.03
N THR A 119 21.94 -22.48 -16.94
CA THR A 119 21.95 -23.58 -17.92
C THR A 119 20.95 -24.69 -17.56
N ALA A 120 20.28 -24.60 -16.41
CA ALA A 120 19.31 -25.58 -15.96
C ALA A 120 17.96 -25.45 -16.68
N ALA A 121 17.04 -26.37 -16.41
CA ALA A 121 15.69 -26.33 -16.97
C ALA A 121 14.77 -25.27 -16.29
N CYS A 122 15.23 -24.66 -15.20
CA CYS A 122 14.47 -23.80 -14.29
C CYS A 122 13.25 -24.51 -13.66
N VAL A 123 13.42 -25.77 -13.28
CA VAL A 123 12.39 -26.58 -12.58
C VAL A 123 12.78 -26.77 -11.11
N GLU A 124 11.88 -27.25 -10.26
CA GLU A 124 12.11 -27.31 -8.82
C GLU A 124 13.39 -28.08 -8.42
N SER A 125 13.65 -29.23 -9.06
CA SER A 125 14.83 -30.05 -8.81
C SER A 125 16.10 -29.51 -9.46
N SER A 126 16.00 -28.51 -10.34
CA SER A 126 17.12 -27.91 -11.07
C SER A 126 16.79 -26.44 -11.41
N PRO A 127 16.80 -25.55 -10.38
CA PRO A 127 16.39 -24.17 -10.53
C PRO A 127 17.44 -23.35 -11.29
N CYS A 128 16.99 -22.25 -11.89
CA CYS A 128 17.89 -21.26 -12.48
C CYS A 128 18.55 -20.38 -11.42
N ALA A 129 19.69 -19.79 -11.76
CA ALA A 129 20.46 -18.98 -10.82
C ALA A 129 19.89 -17.57 -10.69
N THR A 130 19.45 -17.00 -11.82
CA THR A 130 19.02 -15.61 -11.90
C THR A 130 17.55 -15.48 -12.27
N ILE A 131 16.87 -14.53 -11.63
CA ILE A 131 15.49 -14.17 -11.96
C ILE A 131 15.44 -13.48 -13.31
N GLN A 132 16.44 -12.65 -13.62
CA GLN A 132 16.57 -12.04 -14.93
C GLN A 132 16.46 -13.10 -16.03
N HIS A 133 17.22 -14.20 -15.94
CA HIS A 133 17.18 -15.27 -16.94
C HIS A 133 15.78 -15.90 -17.06
N VAL A 134 15.14 -16.23 -15.94
CA VAL A 134 13.82 -16.88 -15.98
C VAL A 134 12.78 -15.95 -16.62
N VAL A 135 12.72 -14.70 -16.18
CA VAL A 135 11.67 -13.76 -16.59
C VAL A 135 11.78 -13.37 -18.06
N THR A 136 13.01 -13.20 -18.57
CA THR A 136 13.22 -12.73 -19.95
C THR A 136 13.35 -13.85 -20.97
N ASN A 137 13.89 -15.01 -20.58
CA ASN A 137 14.22 -16.06 -21.55
C ASN A 137 13.31 -17.28 -21.47
N ARG A 138 12.52 -17.44 -20.39
CA ARG A 138 11.70 -18.63 -20.15
C ARG A 138 10.21 -18.29 -20.11
N MET A 139 9.85 -17.29 -19.33
CA MET A 139 8.45 -16.96 -19.07
C MET A 139 7.73 -16.34 -20.28
N GLN A 140 6.51 -16.79 -20.50
CA GLN A 140 5.48 -16.21 -21.36
C GLN A 140 4.36 -15.59 -20.51
N PRO A 141 3.44 -14.79 -21.09
CA PRO A 141 2.28 -14.29 -20.37
C PRO A 141 1.48 -15.42 -19.69
N GLY A 142 1.19 -15.27 -18.40
CA GLY A 142 0.47 -16.26 -17.59
C GLY A 142 1.36 -17.28 -16.89
N ASP A 143 2.69 -17.20 -17.04
CA ASP A 143 3.66 -18.02 -16.32
C ASP A 143 4.02 -17.42 -14.96
N ALA A 144 4.61 -18.25 -14.11
CA ALA A 144 5.11 -17.86 -12.80
C ALA A 144 6.57 -18.31 -12.59
N VAL A 145 7.31 -17.60 -11.73
CA VAL A 145 8.57 -18.07 -11.14
C VAL A 145 8.46 -18.04 -9.62
N LEU A 146 8.85 -19.15 -8.98
CA LEU A 146 8.98 -19.29 -7.53
C LEU A 146 10.46 -19.20 -7.14
N ILE A 147 10.78 -18.23 -6.28
CA ILE A 147 12.15 -17.92 -5.90
C ILE A 147 12.44 -18.52 -4.53
N ARG A 148 13.41 -19.42 -4.47
CA ARG A 148 13.87 -20.05 -3.22
C ARG A 148 14.58 -19.04 -2.32
N GLY A 149 14.50 -19.29 -1.02
CA GLY A 149 15.08 -18.44 0.01
C GLY A 149 16.60 -18.38 -0.04
N GLY A 150 17.13 -17.31 0.53
CA GLY A 150 18.57 -17.02 0.56
C GLY A 150 18.93 -15.74 -0.17
N THR A 151 20.22 -15.42 -0.21
CA THR A 151 20.71 -14.16 -0.77
C THR A 151 20.92 -14.26 -2.28
N LEU A 152 20.24 -13.41 -3.05
CA LEU A 152 20.48 -13.20 -4.48
C LEU A 152 21.35 -11.97 -4.69
N THR A 153 22.44 -12.14 -5.46
CA THR A 153 23.44 -11.10 -5.71
C THR A 153 23.27 -10.38 -7.05
N GLU A 154 22.18 -10.68 -7.78
CA GLU A 154 21.82 -10.00 -9.03
C GLU A 154 21.82 -8.49 -8.82
N SER A 155 22.65 -7.77 -9.58
CA SER A 155 22.68 -6.32 -9.57
C SER A 155 21.45 -5.76 -10.27
N GLU A 156 21.36 -5.96 -11.57
CA GLU A 156 20.28 -5.47 -12.42
C GLU A 156 19.31 -6.59 -12.74
N ILE A 157 18.03 -6.32 -12.50
CA ILE A 157 16.92 -7.08 -13.05
C ILE A 157 16.12 -6.07 -13.84
N TRP A 158 16.03 -6.22 -15.17
CA TRP A 158 15.34 -5.30 -16.05
C TRP A 158 14.40 -6.07 -16.99
N ILE A 159 13.11 -5.93 -16.71
CA ILE A 159 12.00 -6.48 -17.50
C ILE A 159 11.56 -5.38 -18.47
N ARG A 160 11.48 -5.68 -19.77
CA ARG A 160 11.38 -4.67 -20.84
C ARG A 160 10.30 -5.04 -21.85
N ASP A 161 9.31 -4.17 -22.03
CA ASP A 161 8.24 -4.32 -23.01
C ASP A 161 8.80 -4.37 -24.43
N ALA A 162 9.76 -3.50 -24.74
CA ALA A 162 10.42 -3.43 -26.05
C ALA A 162 11.14 -4.73 -26.45
N LEU A 163 11.40 -5.64 -25.51
CA LEU A 163 12.00 -6.95 -25.74
C LEU A 163 10.98 -8.10 -25.61
N GLY A 164 9.68 -7.79 -25.50
CA GLY A 164 8.61 -8.77 -25.37
C GLY A 164 8.52 -9.41 -23.99
N HIS A 165 9.05 -8.77 -22.94
CA HIS A 165 9.07 -9.38 -21.60
C HIS A 165 7.75 -9.23 -20.83
N SER A 166 6.79 -8.44 -21.33
CA SER A 166 5.50 -8.19 -20.69
C SER A 166 4.64 -9.43 -20.48
N GLY A 167 3.77 -9.38 -19.47
CA GLY A 167 2.57 -10.21 -19.39
C GLY A 167 1.47 -9.67 -20.30
N GLN A 168 0.24 -10.13 -20.08
CA GLN A 168 -0.97 -9.63 -20.74
C GLN A 168 -2.09 -9.47 -19.71
N SER A 169 -3.09 -8.66 -20.01
CA SER A 169 -4.31 -8.56 -19.20
C SER A 169 -4.94 -9.96 -19.02
N GLY A 170 -5.23 -10.34 -17.78
CA GLY A 170 -5.72 -11.69 -17.42
C GLY A 170 -4.68 -12.82 -17.53
N ARG A 171 -3.43 -12.51 -17.93
CA ARG A 171 -2.29 -13.43 -18.00
C ARG A 171 -1.01 -12.72 -17.58
N PRO A 172 -0.93 -12.22 -16.33
CA PRO A 172 0.27 -11.57 -15.83
C PRO A 172 1.44 -12.56 -15.76
N LYS A 173 2.66 -12.04 -15.71
CA LYS A 173 3.83 -12.82 -15.28
C LYS A 173 4.00 -12.67 -13.77
N LEU A 174 4.04 -13.78 -13.04
CA LEU A 174 4.13 -13.78 -11.58
C LEU A 174 5.58 -14.05 -11.13
N ILE A 175 6.12 -13.19 -10.27
CA ILE A 175 7.45 -13.31 -9.66
C ILE A 175 7.24 -13.37 -8.15
N LEU A 176 7.25 -14.58 -7.60
CA LEU A 176 6.83 -14.84 -6.23
C LEU A 176 7.97 -15.49 -5.44
N ASN A 177 8.03 -15.27 -4.14
CA ASN A 177 8.81 -16.15 -3.28
C ASN A 177 8.22 -17.57 -3.27
N PHE A 178 9.07 -18.56 -3.03
CA PHE A 178 8.57 -19.87 -2.64
C PHE A 178 7.89 -19.74 -1.26
N PRO A 179 6.68 -20.29 -1.05
CA PRO A 179 5.91 -20.07 0.17
C PRO A 179 6.69 -20.43 1.44
N GLY A 180 6.73 -19.48 2.40
CA GLY A 180 7.47 -19.61 3.65
C GLY A 180 8.98 -19.37 3.53
N GLU A 181 9.51 -19.11 2.33
CA GLU A 181 10.92 -18.80 2.11
C GLU A 181 11.13 -17.30 1.83
N HIS A 182 12.33 -16.81 2.13
CA HIS A 182 12.69 -15.38 2.06
C HIS A 182 13.84 -15.16 1.06
N PRO A 183 13.54 -14.86 -0.21
CA PRO A 183 14.55 -14.43 -1.18
C PRO A 183 14.99 -12.99 -0.89
N ILE A 184 16.28 -12.81 -0.64
CA ILE A 184 16.87 -11.54 -0.19
C ILE A 184 17.75 -10.95 -1.29
N PHE A 185 17.39 -9.78 -1.79
CA PHE A 185 18.14 -9.03 -2.79
C PHE A 185 18.96 -7.94 -2.11
N THR A 186 20.28 -8.07 -2.16
CA THR A 186 21.20 -7.23 -1.37
C THR A 186 22.06 -6.28 -2.20
N ASN A 187 22.12 -6.49 -3.52
CA ASN A 187 22.94 -5.69 -4.41
C ASN A 187 22.18 -4.45 -4.90
N SER A 188 22.47 -3.29 -4.31
CA SER A 188 21.83 -2.00 -4.60
C SER A 188 22.52 -1.18 -5.69
N ALA A 189 23.52 -1.75 -6.39
CA ALA A 189 24.20 -1.05 -7.49
C ALA A 189 23.23 -0.60 -8.58
N ARG A 190 22.17 -1.40 -8.83
CA ARG A 190 21.04 -1.04 -9.70
C ARG A 190 19.71 -1.50 -9.07
N PRO A 191 18.60 -0.78 -9.35
CA PRO A 191 17.28 -1.19 -8.93
C PRO A 191 16.80 -2.44 -9.69
N PHE A 192 15.73 -3.06 -9.18
CA PHE A 192 14.87 -3.94 -9.96
C PHE A 192 13.97 -3.04 -10.83
N ILE A 193 14.09 -3.13 -12.15
CA ILE A 193 13.40 -2.27 -13.10
C ILE A 193 12.34 -3.07 -13.85
N VAL A 194 11.10 -2.62 -13.78
CA VAL A 194 9.97 -3.16 -14.51
C VAL A 194 9.52 -2.13 -15.53
N ASP A 195 10.14 -2.10 -16.71
CA ASP A 195 9.71 -1.30 -17.86
C ASP A 195 8.86 -2.19 -18.79
N ALA A 196 7.84 -2.83 -18.22
CA ALA A 196 7.00 -3.83 -18.87
C ALA A 196 5.56 -3.73 -18.36
N ASN A 197 4.65 -4.50 -18.96
CA ASN A 197 3.24 -4.53 -18.59
C ASN A 197 2.86 -5.83 -17.87
N TYR A 198 1.87 -5.78 -16.98
CA TYR A 198 1.26 -6.96 -16.33
C TYR A 198 2.27 -7.88 -15.63
N ILE A 199 3.19 -7.28 -14.86
CA ILE A 199 4.14 -7.99 -14.00
C ILE A 199 3.67 -7.89 -12.55
N THR A 200 3.58 -9.03 -11.86
CA THR A 200 3.34 -9.05 -10.41
C THR A 200 4.57 -9.55 -9.67
N ILE A 201 5.02 -8.78 -8.68
CA ILE A 201 6.10 -9.13 -7.76
C ILE A 201 5.50 -9.32 -6.37
N SER A 202 5.76 -10.45 -5.69
CA SER A 202 5.23 -10.72 -4.35
C SER A 202 6.24 -11.38 -3.43
N GLY A 203 6.26 -10.98 -2.16
CA GLY A 203 6.99 -11.70 -1.10
C GLY A 203 8.51 -11.57 -1.14
N LEU A 204 9.05 -10.54 -1.83
CA LEU A 204 10.50 -10.37 -1.99
C LEU A 204 11.09 -9.45 -0.91
N HIS A 205 12.34 -9.71 -0.52
CA HIS A 205 13.03 -8.93 0.52
C HIS A 205 14.19 -8.14 -0.06
N PHE A 206 14.08 -6.81 -0.07
CA PHE A 206 15.10 -5.88 -0.54
C PHE A 206 15.89 -5.31 0.64
N GLN A 207 17.21 -5.46 0.60
CA GLN A 207 18.13 -4.95 1.62
C GLN A 207 19.15 -4.00 1.02
N ASN A 208 19.92 -3.33 1.90
CA ASN A 208 20.99 -2.40 1.53
C ASN A 208 20.54 -1.28 0.58
N GLY A 209 19.27 -0.86 0.66
CA GLY A 209 18.73 0.20 -0.18
C GLY A 209 18.37 -0.20 -1.60
N LYS A 210 18.36 -1.50 -1.94
CA LYS A 210 17.87 -1.94 -3.26
C LYS A 210 16.38 -1.56 -3.40
N SER A 211 16.02 -0.96 -4.53
CA SER A 211 14.68 -0.45 -4.81
C SER A 211 14.05 -1.11 -6.03
N ILE A 212 12.75 -0.83 -6.25
CA ILE A 212 12.01 -1.17 -7.47
C ILE A 212 11.63 0.12 -8.21
N GLY A 213 11.99 0.20 -9.49
CA GLY A 213 11.38 1.13 -10.44
C GLY A 213 10.28 0.42 -11.22
N LEU A 214 9.04 0.85 -11.06
CA LEU A 214 7.85 0.22 -11.61
C LEU A 214 7.23 1.08 -12.73
N GLY A 215 7.31 0.57 -13.95
CA GLY A 215 6.66 1.12 -15.13
C GLY A 215 7.43 2.24 -15.83
N SER A 216 6.74 2.82 -16.80
CA SER A 216 7.14 3.90 -17.71
C SER A 216 5.87 4.63 -18.17
N GLU A 217 5.99 5.70 -18.98
CA GLU A 217 4.87 6.54 -19.43
C GLU A 217 3.72 5.75 -20.07
N THR A 218 3.98 4.54 -20.58
CA THR A 218 2.99 3.69 -21.25
C THR A 218 2.79 2.35 -20.57
N SER A 219 3.32 2.15 -19.36
CA SER A 219 3.20 0.87 -18.65
C SER A 219 1.84 0.74 -17.96
N HIS A 220 1.31 -0.49 -17.92
CA HIS A 220 0.00 -0.84 -17.37
C HIS A 220 0.07 -2.07 -16.47
N GLY A 221 -0.74 -2.06 -15.40
CA GLY A 221 -1.11 -3.29 -14.68
C GLY A 221 0.01 -3.98 -13.91
N ASN A 222 1.04 -3.26 -13.46
CA ASN A 222 2.12 -3.84 -12.67
C ASN A 222 1.82 -3.76 -11.19
N HIS A 223 2.15 -4.83 -10.46
CA HIS A 223 1.85 -4.95 -9.04
C HIS A 223 3.07 -5.32 -8.21
N VAL A 224 3.18 -4.73 -7.02
CA VAL A 224 4.15 -5.14 -5.99
C VAL A 224 3.42 -5.40 -4.69
N PHE A 225 3.53 -6.63 -4.20
CA PHE A 225 2.82 -7.10 -3.03
C PHE A 225 3.76 -7.62 -1.96
N ASN A 226 3.37 -7.43 -0.71
CA ASN A 226 3.93 -8.11 0.46
C ASN A 226 5.47 -8.17 0.44
N SER A 227 6.14 -7.10 0.01
CA SER A 227 7.60 -7.06 -0.12
C SER A 227 8.21 -6.12 0.92
N THR A 228 9.44 -6.39 1.37
CA THR A 228 10.12 -5.57 2.39
C THR A 228 11.27 -4.77 1.81
N PHE A 229 11.46 -3.55 2.30
CA PHE A 229 12.58 -2.67 1.93
C PHE A 229 13.30 -2.19 3.18
N ARG A 230 14.63 -2.37 3.21
CA ARG A 230 15.51 -2.06 4.36
C ARG A 230 16.81 -1.40 3.92
N GLY A 231 17.44 -0.69 4.86
CA GLY A 231 18.73 -0.01 4.68
C GLY A 231 18.58 1.45 4.29
N LEU A 232 19.67 2.04 3.78
CA LEU A 232 19.68 3.40 3.24
C LEU A 232 19.24 3.34 1.78
N ILE A 233 18.01 3.76 1.52
CA ILE A 233 17.51 3.88 0.14
C ILE A 233 18.18 5.04 -0.58
N ASP A 234 18.08 5.05 -1.90
CA ASP A 234 18.36 6.26 -2.65
C ASP A 234 17.12 7.16 -2.64
N TRP A 235 16.49 7.37 -3.79
CA TRP A 235 15.34 8.26 -3.88
C TRP A 235 14.00 7.64 -3.48
N ASP A 236 13.83 6.35 -3.68
CA ASP A 236 12.60 5.64 -3.34
C ASP A 236 12.87 4.17 -3.04
N ALA A 237 11.99 3.54 -2.25
CA ALA A 237 11.97 2.08 -2.14
C ALA A 237 11.17 1.47 -3.31
N ILE A 238 10.03 2.08 -3.63
CA ILE A 238 9.25 1.80 -4.84
C ILE A 238 8.84 3.12 -5.52
N GLY A 239 9.30 3.33 -6.74
CA GLY A 239 8.83 4.39 -7.63
C GLY A 239 7.89 3.83 -8.69
N THR A 240 6.78 4.50 -8.97
CA THR A 240 5.77 4.08 -9.95
C THR A 240 5.54 5.14 -11.02
N HIS A 241 5.48 4.69 -12.25
CA HIS A 241 5.21 5.49 -13.43
C HIS A 241 4.30 4.68 -14.38
N GLY A 242 3.12 5.21 -14.71
CA GLY A 242 2.16 4.52 -15.59
C GLY A 242 0.83 4.22 -14.91
N TYR A 243 0.07 3.30 -15.48
CA TYR A 243 -1.37 3.16 -15.21
C TYR A 243 -1.73 1.83 -14.54
N ASP A 244 -2.82 1.83 -13.78
CA ASP A 244 -3.43 0.62 -13.21
C ASP A 244 -2.47 -0.18 -12.32
N HIS A 245 -1.51 0.50 -11.67
CA HIS A 245 -0.54 -0.14 -10.79
C HIS A 245 -1.09 -0.31 -9.38
N VAL A 246 -0.67 -1.37 -8.70
CA VAL A 246 -1.08 -1.68 -7.32
C VAL A 246 0.13 -1.97 -6.46
N LEU A 247 0.31 -1.20 -5.41
CA LEU A 247 1.25 -1.49 -4.34
C LEU A 247 0.45 -1.87 -3.10
N ALA A 248 0.57 -3.11 -2.62
CA ALA A 248 -0.15 -3.49 -1.40
C ALA A 248 0.60 -4.40 -0.41
N GLY A 249 0.39 -4.19 0.88
CA GLY A 249 1.00 -5.01 1.93
C GLY A 249 2.51 -4.86 2.07
N ASN A 250 3.14 -3.90 1.37
CA ASN A 250 4.58 -3.75 1.40
C ASN A 250 5.03 -3.08 2.70
N ASP A 251 6.23 -3.42 3.15
CA ASP A 251 6.85 -2.81 4.32
C ASP A 251 8.14 -2.10 3.91
N CYS A 252 8.06 -0.79 3.74
CA CYS A 252 9.22 0.10 3.69
C CYS A 252 9.58 0.60 5.10
N SER A 253 10.61 0.00 5.68
CA SER A 253 11.19 0.39 6.97
C SER A 253 12.67 0.67 6.78
N VAL A 254 12.98 1.90 6.40
CA VAL A 254 14.33 2.29 5.97
C VAL A 254 15.06 3.04 7.08
N SER A 255 16.38 3.03 7.05
CA SER A 255 17.21 3.73 8.04
C SER A 255 17.57 5.16 7.63
N GLY A 256 17.10 5.61 6.46
CA GLY A 256 17.41 6.91 5.90
C GLY A 256 17.51 6.85 4.37
N SER A 257 18.07 7.91 3.78
CA SER A 257 18.32 8.00 2.34
C SER A 257 19.67 8.63 2.03
N THR A 258 20.34 8.16 0.98
CA THR A 258 21.58 8.75 0.45
C THR A 258 21.37 10.13 -0.20
N VAL A 259 20.13 10.47 -0.58
CA VAL A 259 19.75 11.78 -1.15
C VAL A 259 18.94 12.65 -0.19
N GLY A 260 18.95 12.31 1.10
CA GLY A 260 18.32 13.10 2.15
C GLY A 260 16.81 13.21 1.98
N THR A 261 16.27 14.44 1.98
CA THR A 261 14.81 14.68 1.93
C THR A 261 14.14 14.29 0.61
N GLN A 262 14.94 13.93 -0.41
CA GLN A 262 14.45 13.40 -1.69
C GLN A 262 14.29 11.87 -1.67
N GLY A 263 14.58 11.22 -0.54
CA GLY A 263 14.33 9.81 -0.32
C GLY A 263 12.94 9.56 0.26
N HIS A 264 12.15 8.73 -0.41
CA HIS A 264 10.76 8.43 -0.09
C HIS A 264 10.55 6.92 0.07
N CYS A 265 9.52 6.47 0.79
CA CYS A 265 9.19 5.04 0.72
C CYS A 265 8.52 4.72 -0.62
N TYR A 266 7.46 5.45 -0.94
CA TYR A 266 6.69 5.26 -2.17
C TYR A 266 6.64 6.57 -2.97
N TYR A 267 6.78 6.48 -4.29
CA TYR A 267 6.78 7.63 -5.18
C TYR A 267 5.90 7.37 -6.41
N ILE A 268 4.83 8.15 -6.57
CA ILE A 268 4.02 8.21 -7.80
C ILE A 268 4.43 9.44 -8.62
N SER A 269 5.06 9.21 -9.77
CA SER A 269 5.52 10.28 -10.66
C SER A 269 4.55 10.55 -11.82
N HIS A 270 3.75 9.58 -12.24
CA HIS A 270 2.89 9.72 -13.42
C HIS A 270 1.85 8.60 -13.51
N GLY A 271 0.73 8.91 -14.16
CA GLY A 271 -0.26 7.96 -14.66
C GLY A 271 -1.54 7.95 -13.84
N SER A 272 -2.39 6.96 -14.06
CA SER A 272 -3.75 6.95 -13.51
C SER A 272 -4.18 5.60 -12.96
N ASN A 273 -5.21 5.59 -12.12
CA ASN A 273 -5.81 4.38 -11.53
C ASN A 273 -4.85 3.60 -10.62
N LEU A 274 -3.98 4.30 -9.89
CA LEU A 274 -3.04 3.67 -8.97
C LEU A 274 -3.69 3.35 -7.62
N LYS A 275 -3.34 2.22 -7.03
CA LYS A 275 -3.81 1.80 -5.71
C LYS A 275 -2.63 1.55 -4.78
N ILE A 276 -2.55 2.31 -3.69
CA ILE A 276 -1.56 2.17 -2.63
C ILE A 276 -2.31 1.69 -1.39
N ARG A 277 -2.25 0.40 -1.08
CA ARG A 277 -3.13 -0.23 -0.07
C ARG A 277 -2.36 -0.96 1.02
N TYR A 278 -2.64 -0.71 2.29
CA TYR A 278 -2.08 -1.49 3.39
C TYR A 278 -0.56 -1.58 3.40
N ASN A 279 0.13 -0.52 2.97
CA ASN A 279 1.59 -0.44 3.01
C ASN A 279 2.06 0.24 4.32
N ILE A 280 3.29 -0.05 4.72
CA ILE A 280 4.01 0.65 5.78
C ILE A 280 5.11 1.49 5.14
N GLY A 281 5.12 2.80 5.42
CA GLY A 281 6.26 3.66 5.09
C GLY A 281 6.80 4.33 6.35
N ARG A 282 8.04 4.02 6.74
CA ARG A 282 8.70 4.64 7.90
C ARG A 282 10.21 4.82 7.75
N GLY A 283 10.71 5.87 8.41
CA GLY A 283 12.15 6.16 8.52
C GLY A 283 12.77 6.90 7.33
N ALA A 284 12.03 7.10 6.24
CA ALA A 284 12.50 7.91 5.11
C ALA A 284 12.69 9.38 5.54
N PRO A 285 13.78 10.07 5.13
CA PRO A 285 13.93 11.49 5.46
C PRO A 285 12.98 12.40 4.70
N GLY A 286 12.58 12.00 3.49
CA GLY A 286 11.46 12.58 2.78
C GLY A 286 10.13 12.09 3.33
N TYR A 287 9.30 11.59 2.43
CA TYR A 287 7.89 11.29 2.69
C TYR A 287 7.67 9.78 2.74
N GLY A 288 6.69 9.34 3.53
CA GLY A 288 6.14 8.00 3.41
C GLY A 288 5.61 7.76 2.00
N LEU A 289 4.84 8.72 1.48
CA LEU A 289 4.33 8.72 0.10
C LEU A 289 4.50 10.09 -0.58
N HIS A 290 5.09 10.06 -1.78
CA HIS A 290 5.33 11.23 -2.63
C HIS A 290 4.44 11.13 -3.89
N ILE A 291 3.47 12.04 -4.05
CA ILE A 291 2.57 12.09 -5.21
C ILE A 291 2.79 13.39 -5.98
N PHE A 292 3.77 13.38 -6.88
CA PHE A 292 4.05 14.35 -7.94
C PHE A 292 5.41 14.02 -8.54
N ASP A 293 5.66 14.35 -9.80
CA ASP A 293 7.01 14.23 -10.35
C ASP A 293 7.90 15.41 -9.94
N GLN A 294 8.92 15.11 -9.14
CA GLN A 294 10.02 16.03 -8.87
C GLN A 294 11.22 15.81 -9.82
N ARG A 295 11.30 14.65 -10.47
CA ARG A 295 12.46 14.30 -11.31
C ARG A 295 12.20 14.64 -12.76
N ARG A 296 12.56 15.86 -13.13
CA ARG A 296 12.33 16.37 -14.48
C ARG A 296 13.58 16.25 -15.35
N ALA A 297 13.39 15.77 -16.58
CA ALA A 297 14.41 15.72 -17.61
C ALA A 297 13.98 16.58 -18.80
N THR A 298 14.93 17.15 -19.55
CA THR A 298 14.65 17.90 -20.77
C THR A 298 14.57 16.98 -21.99
N PRO A 299 13.56 17.09 -22.88
CA PRO A 299 12.41 18.01 -22.81
C PRO A 299 11.39 17.60 -21.74
N ASP A 300 10.92 18.57 -20.97
CA ASP A 300 9.97 18.35 -19.87
C ASP A 300 8.53 18.36 -20.41
N ILE A 301 7.67 17.54 -19.82
CA ILE A 301 6.23 17.49 -20.12
C ILE A 301 5.45 17.66 -18.82
N GLN A 302 4.25 18.26 -18.90
CA GLN A 302 3.33 18.27 -17.77
C GLN A 302 2.96 16.83 -17.41
N ARG A 303 3.34 16.41 -16.20
CA ARG A 303 3.00 15.10 -15.66
C ARG A 303 1.58 15.10 -15.14
N ILE A 304 0.81 14.09 -15.54
CA ILE A 304 -0.56 13.88 -15.12
C ILE A 304 -0.59 12.72 -14.13
N ILE A 305 -1.17 12.94 -12.96
CA ILE A 305 -1.47 11.90 -11.96
C ILE A 305 -2.95 11.96 -11.66
N SER A 306 -3.68 10.86 -11.82
CA SER A 306 -5.11 10.88 -11.52
C SER A 306 -5.71 9.59 -11.01
N ASN A 307 -6.85 9.69 -10.32
CA ASN A 307 -7.58 8.53 -9.78
C ASN A 307 -6.69 7.62 -8.93
N VAL A 308 -6.03 8.19 -7.92
CA VAL A 308 -5.18 7.44 -6.98
C VAL A 308 -5.94 7.13 -5.71
N LEU A 309 -6.01 5.85 -5.35
CA LEU A 309 -6.52 5.39 -4.06
C LEU A 309 -5.37 5.10 -3.11
N VAL A 310 -5.36 5.75 -1.96
CA VAL A 310 -4.45 5.50 -0.84
C VAL A 310 -5.30 5.02 0.33
N GLU A 311 -5.26 3.73 0.62
CA GLU A 311 -6.15 3.08 1.60
C GLU A 311 -5.40 2.23 2.62
N GLY A 312 -5.75 2.33 3.90
CA GLY A 312 -5.28 1.36 4.91
C GLY A 312 -3.78 1.43 5.19
N ASN A 313 -3.08 2.48 4.76
CA ASN A 313 -1.62 2.56 4.91
C ASN A 313 -1.23 3.14 6.27
N LEU A 314 -0.04 2.77 6.72
CA LEU A 314 0.65 3.39 7.86
C LEU A 314 1.85 4.19 7.35
N PHE A 315 1.77 5.52 7.46
CA PHE A 315 2.89 6.42 7.15
C PHE A 315 3.38 7.11 8.42
N ALA A 316 4.54 6.65 8.91
CA ALA A 316 5.00 6.99 10.24
C ALA A 316 6.47 7.41 10.28
N GLY A 317 6.80 8.44 11.07
CA GLY A 317 8.19 8.75 11.39
C GLY A 317 9.03 9.18 10.18
N SER A 318 8.45 9.90 9.21
CA SER A 318 9.26 10.65 8.23
C SER A 318 10.17 11.62 8.97
N THR A 319 11.49 11.45 8.84
CA THR A 319 12.44 12.05 9.81
C THR A 319 12.70 13.53 9.58
N LEU A 320 12.47 14.06 8.37
CA LEU A 320 12.67 15.48 8.06
C LEU A 320 11.49 16.13 7.32
N ARG A 321 10.42 15.37 6.99
CA ARG A 321 9.24 15.84 6.24
C ARG A 321 7.93 15.27 6.81
N SER A 322 6.93 15.05 5.95
CA SER A 322 5.55 14.67 6.29
C SER A 322 5.26 13.22 5.92
N GLY A 323 4.15 12.67 6.40
CA GLY A 323 3.71 11.32 6.00
C GLY A 323 3.43 11.23 4.50
N ILE A 324 2.67 12.18 3.95
CA ILE A 324 2.32 12.26 2.52
C ILE A 324 2.51 13.68 1.99
N ILE A 325 2.99 13.78 0.75
CA ILE A 325 2.90 15.01 -0.08
C ILE A 325 2.07 14.75 -1.34
N ILE A 326 1.14 15.66 -1.62
CA ILE A 326 0.40 15.75 -2.88
C ILE A 326 0.80 17.08 -3.54
N ALA A 327 1.81 17.00 -4.41
CA ALA A 327 2.48 18.13 -5.04
C ALA A 327 3.10 19.19 -4.10
N MET A 328 4.02 19.95 -4.68
CA MET A 328 4.50 21.24 -4.17
C MET A 328 4.31 22.31 -5.25
N ASN A 329 4.54 23.58 -4.91
CA ASN A 329 4.56 24.64 -5.92
C ASN A 329 5.59 24.34 -7.01
N ASP A 330 5.23 24.65 -8.25
CA ASP A 330 5.82 24.13 -9.47
C ASP A 330 7.31 24.48 -9.65
N GLU A 331 8.21 23.56 -9.26
CA GLU A 331 9.63 23.59 -9.63
C GLU A 331 9.76 23.34 -11.15
N GLY A 332 9.58 24.39 -11.97
CA GLY A 332 9.88 24.33 -13.41
C GLY A 332 8.89 24.98 -14.39
N ASN A 333 7.79 25.58 -13.93
CA ASN A 333 6.74 26.23 -14.76
C ASN A 333 5.94 25.30 -15.71
N PHE A 334 6.08 23.98 -15.64
CA PHE A 334 5.24 23.03 -16.41
C PHE A 334 4.12 22.37 -15.59
N GLY A 335 4.23 22.35 -14.26
CA GLY A 335 3.22 21.88 -13.30
C GLY A 335 2.89 20.39 -13.38
N ASN A 336 2.90 19.69 -12.25
CA ASN A 336 2.19 18.42 -12.14
C ASN A 336 0.68 18.71 -12.12
N TYR A 337 -0.11 18.06 -12.97
CA TYR A 337 -1.57 18.07 -12.89
C TYR A 337 -2.05 16.84 -12.12
N ILE A 338 -2.58 17.05 -10.92
CA ILE A 338 -3.03 15.98 -10.04
C ILE A 338 -4.53 16.09 -9.82
N ASP A 339 -5.28 15.01 -10.08
CA ASP A 339 -6.75 15.04 -10.03
C ASP A 339 -7.38 13.73 -9.56
N GLY A 340 -8.25 13.79 -8.57
CA GLY A 340 -8.95 12.60 -8.09
C GLY A 340 -8.07 11.74 -7.19
N ILE A 341 -7.69 12.26 -6.03
CA ILE A 341 -6.96 11.50 -5.00
C ILE A 341 -7.91 11.13 -3.88
N THR A 342 -7.97 9.86 -3.49
CA THR A 342 -8.74 9.40 -2.33
C THR A 342 -7.80 8.87 -1.28
N LEU A 343 -7.73 9.52 -0.12
CA LEU A 343 -7.04 9.06 1.08
C LEU A 343 -8.08 8.55 2.07
N ARG A 344 -8.13 7.25 2.34
CA ARG A 344 -9.07 6.70 3.34
C ARG A 344 -8.51 5.65 4.25
N ASN A 345 -9.00 5.59 5.49
CA ASN A 345 -8.56 4.60 6.48
C ASN A 345 -7.03 4.54 6.63
N ASN A 346 -6.29 5.63 6.46
CA ASN A 346 -4.85 5.63 6.67
C ASN A 346 -4.51 6.10 8.09
N ILE A 347 -3.35 5.68 8.58
CA ILE A 347 -2.77 6.14 9.84
C ILE A 347 -1.52 6.96 9.50
N LEU A 348 -1.48 8.21 9.96
CA LEU A 348 -0.37 9.13 9.75
C LEU A 348 0.13 9.65 11.09
N THR A 349 1.32 9.21 11.50
CA THR A 349 1.77 9.39 12.87
C THR A 349 3.25 9.73 13.02
N GLY A 350 3.57 10.60 13.97
CA GLY A 350 4.96 10.87 14.36
C GLY A 350 5.86 11.40 13.25
N ASN A 351 5.29 11.98 12.18
CA ASN A 351 6.09 12.57 11.10
C ASN A 351 6.65 13.94 11.55
N ASN A 352 7.85 14.30 11.08
CA ASN A 352 8.54 15.52 11.50
C ASN A 352 7.71 16.79 11.25
N HIS A 353 6.98 16.89 10.14
CA HIS A 353 6.14 18.05 9.84
C HIS A 353 4.66 17.74 9.98
N LEU A 354 4.08 17.09 8.98
CA LEU A 354 2.63 16.98 8.83
C LEU A 354 2.23 15.53 8.61
N GLY A 355 0.96 15.21 8.82
CA GLY A 355 0.39 13.98 8.26
C GLY A 355 0.36 14.07 6.73
N VAL A 356 -0.36 15.06 6.20
CA VAL A 356 -0.49 15.31 4.75
C VAL A 356 -0.21 16.79 4.43
N THR A 357 0.48 17.05 3.33
CA THR A 357 0.59 18.38 2.71
C THR A 357 0.09 18.34 1.26
N ILE A 358 -0.67 19.36 0.86
CA ILE A 358 -1.24 19.49 -0.49
C ILE A 358 -0.87 20.85 -1.06
N GLY A 359 -0.26 20.89 -2.25
CA GLY A 359 0.11 22.13 -2.95
C GLY A 359 0.06 21.98 -4.47
N GLY A 360 0.62 22.94 -5.22
CA GLY A 360 0.71 22.84 -6.68
C GLY A 360 -0.65 22.87 -7.41
N ILE A 361 -0.77 22.11 -8.51
CA ILE A 361 -2.01 22.02 -9.31
C ILE A 361 -2.73 20.72 -8.95
N VAL A 362 -3.58 20.79 -7.93
CA VAL A 362 -4.28 19.64 -7.34
C VAL A 362 -5.77 19.88 -7.33
N ARG A 363 -6.54 18.88 -7.79
CA ARG A 363 -7.99 18.91 -7.78
C ARG A 363 -8.61 17.63 -7.22
N ASN A 364 -9.82 17.76 -6.69
CA ASN A 364 -10.70 16.65 -6.34
C ASN A 364 -10.03 15.64 -5.40
N VAL A 365 -9.63 16.11 -4.21
CA VAL A 365 -9.04 15.24 -3.17
C VAL A 365 -10.07 14.93 -2.10
N GLN A 366 -10.25 13.65 -1.79
CA GLN A 366 -11.09 13.16 -0.70
C GLN A 366 -10.20 12.61 0.41
N ILE A 367 -10.42 13.03 1.65
CA ILE A 367 -9.67 12.60 2.84
C ILE A 367 -10.70 12.16 3.87
N ASP A 368 -10.93 10.85 3.93
CA ASP A 368 -12.04 10.27 4.70
C ASP A 368 -11.54 9.22 5.70
N HIS A 369 -11.98 9.28 6.96
CA HIS A 369 -11.69 8.24 7.96
C HIS A 369 -10.18 7.94 8.16
N ASN A 370 -9.32 8.95 8.15
CA ASN A 370 -7.91 8.76 8.48
C ASN A 370 -7.65 9.12 9.95
N THR A 371 -6.67 8.47 10.56
CA THR A 371 -6.16 8.82 11.90
C THR A 371 -4.85 9.59 11.78
N PHE A 372 -4.84 10.83 12.24
CA PHE A 372 -3.65 11.69 12.32
C PHE A 372 -3.22 11.82 13.78
N TYR A 373 -2.09 11.25 14.14
CA TYR A 373 -1.65 11.18 15.53
C TYR A 373 -0.28 11.81 15.74
N LYS A 374 -0.20 12.85 16.58
CA LYS A 374 1.04 13.53 16.99
C LYS A 374 2.03 13.75 15.82
N ASN A 375 1.58 14.37 14.72
CA ASN A 375 2.52 14.84 13.72
C ASN A 375 3.18 16.11 14.26
N GLY A 376 4.39 16.43 13.81
CA GLY A 376 5.23 17.43 14.48
C GLY A 376 4.65 18.85 14.49
N ARG A 377 3.75 19.17 13.56
CA ARG A 377 3.08 20.47 13.46
C ARG A 377 1.59 20.38 13.20
N GLN A 378 1.16 19.62 12.18
CA GLN A 378 -0.26 19.55 11.82
C GLN A 378 -0.66 18.18 11.32
N GLY A 379 -1.96 17.87 11.42
CA GLY A 379 -2.53 16.74 10.71
C GLY A 379 -2.50 16.97 9.20
N LEU A 380 -3.05 18.10 8.76
CA LEU A 380 -3.24 18.40 7.34
C LEU A 380 -2.96 19.87 7.02
N TYR A 381 -2.15 20.10 5.98
CA TYR A 381 -1.88 21.42 5.41
C TYR A 381 -2.32 21.49 3.95
N ILE A 382 -3.08 22.53 3.60
CA ILE A 382 -3.46 22.86 2.23
C ILE A 382 -2.84 24.21 1.89
N ASP A 383 -1.99 24.23 0.86
CA ASP A 383 -1.22 25.41 0.47
C ASP A 383 -2.12 26.58 0.01
N ASN A 384 -1.57 27.78 0.12
CA ASN A 384 -2.21 29.01 -0.33
C ASN A 384 -2.04 29.22 -1.84
N ALA A 385 -2.74 28.39 -2.62
CA ALA A 385 -2.72 28.47 -4.08
C ALA A 385 -4.13 28.35 -4.68
N THR A 386 -4.44 29.19 -5.67
CA THR A 386 -5.71 29.13 -6.43
C THR A 386 -5.83 27.89 -7.30
N THR A 387 -4.72 27.18 -7.52
CA THR A 387 -4.63 25.94 -8.28
C THR A 387 -4.97 24.70 -7.45
N VAL A 388 -5.09 24.84 -6.13
CA VAL A 388 -5.61 23.80 -5.24
C VAL A 388 -7.13 23.99 -5.09
N ASP A 389 -7.91 23.00 -5.53
CA ASP A 389 -9.36 23.12 -5.69
C ASP A 389 -10.10 21.81 -5.37
N GLY A 390 -11.28 21.88 -4.77
CA GLY A 390 -12.13 20.70 -4.58
C GLY A 390 -11.55 19.69 -3.59
N ILE A 391 -11.25 20.13 -2.35
CA ILE A 391 -10.73 19.25 -1.28
C ILE A 391 -11.86 18.96 -0.30
N THR A 392 -12.12 17.69 0.00
CA THR A 392 -13.17 17.25 0.94
C THR A 392 -12.54 16.45 2.07
N ILE A 393 -12.79 16.84 3.33
CA ILE A 393 -12.17 16.27 4.52
C ILE A 393 -13.25 15.89 5.53
N ARG A 394 -13.46 14.58 5.75
CA ARG A 394 -14.58 14.07 6.57
C ARG A 394 -14.19 12.89 7.46
N ASN A 395 -14.84 12.79 8.62
CA ASN A 395 -14.69 11.67 9.54
C ASN A 395 -13.24 11.33 9.90
N ASN A 396 -12.30 12.26 9.81
CA ASN A 396 -10.93 12.00 10.24
C ASN A 396 -10.83 12.23 11.75
N LEU A 397 -9.94 11.47 12.39
CA LEU A 397 -9.54 11.69 13.77
C LEU A 397 -8.19 12.41 13.77
N PHE A 398 -8.17 13.68 14.19
CA PHE A 398 -6.96 14.47 14.37
C PHE A 398 -6.62 14.55 15.85
N ASP A 399 -5.70 13.72 16.31
CA ASP A 399 -5.08 13.86 17.63
C ASP A 399 -3.71 14.52 17.48
N GLN A 400 -3.67 15.84 17.65
CA GLN A 400 -2.46 16.65 17.68
C GLN A 400 -2.11 17.07 19.12
N THR A 401 -2.23 16.15 20.08
CA THR A 401 -1.70 16.35 21.43
C THR A 401 -0.23 16.78 21.37
N THR A 402 0.14 17.73 22.23
CA THR A 402 1.49 18.31 22.29
C THR A 402 2.56 17.22 22.26
N ASN A 403 3.50 17.38 21.36
CA ASN A 403 4.55 16.41 21.08
C ASN A 403 5.83 17.13 20.63
N SER A 404 6.92 16.37 20.50
CA SER A 404 8.23 16.88 20.09
C SER A 404 8.72 16.25 18.79
N ASN A 405 7.81 15.79 17.92
CA ASN A 405 8.18 15.05 16.71
C ASN A 405 8.81 15.94 15.64
N CYS A 406 8.51 17.24 15.64
CA CYS A 406 9.23 18.17 14.77
C CYS A 406 10.60 18.51 15.37
N THR A 407 11.66 18.08 14.69
CA THR A 407 13.06 18.35 15.04
C THR A 407 13.79 19.19 13.99
N SER A 408 13.21 19.39 12.81
CA SER A 408 13.83 20.14 11.71
C SER A 408 12.84 21.04 10.99
N ASN A 409 13.26 22.26 10.63
CA ASN A 409 12.49 23.23 9.86
C ASN A 409 11.07 23.51 10.40
N CYS A 410 10.96 23.48 11.73
CA CYS A 410 9.67 23.50 12.40
C CYS A 410 8.92 24.82 12.30
N SER A 411 9.61 25.90 11.92
CA SER A 411 9.01 27.23 11.70
C SER A 411 8.28 27.34 10.36
N TRP A 412 8.35 26.34 9.47
CA TRP A 412 7.61 26.34 8.20
C TRP A 412 6.10 26.20 8.39
N TYR A 413 5.68 25.59 9.50
CA TYR A 413 4.28 25.29 9.77
C TYR A 413 3.90 25.72 11.18
N GLN A 414 2.65 26.15 11.34
CA GLN A 414 2.06 26.46 12.64
C GLN A 414 1.55 25.18 13.31
N GLU A 415 1.25 25.23 14.60
CA GLU A 415 0.54 24.14 15.27
C GLU A 415 -0.96 24.25 14.97
N ALA A 416 -1.54 23.20 14.37
CA ALA A 416 -2.96 23.14 14.03
C ALA A 416 -3.41 21.69 13.78
N HIS A 417 -4.71 21.41 13.85
CA HIS A 417 -5.22 20.16 13.30
C HIS A 417 -5.22 20.22 11.77
N ILE A 418 -5.81 21.30 11.23
CA ILE A 418 -5.91 21.59 9.81
C ILE A 418 -5.58 23.06 9.55
N GLN A 419 -4.76 23.31 8.53
CA GLN A 419 -4.59 24.63 7.95
C GLN A 419 -4.98 24.64 6.48
N LYS A 420 -5.77 25.66 6.09
CA LYS A 420 -6.15 25.95 4.73
C LYS A 420 -5.60 27.32 4.32
N GLY A 421 -4.87 27.37 3.21
CA GLY A 421 -4.46 28.62 2.57
C GLY A 421 -5.65 29.44 2.05
N ALA A 422 -5.55 30.77 2.15
CA ALA A 422 -6.65 31.70 1.87
C ALA A 422 -7.18 31.64 0.43
N THR A 423 -6.33 31.28 -0.54
CA THR A 423 -6.68 31.25 -1.97
C THR A 423 -7.05 29.87 -2.49
N ALA A 424 -6.89 28.80 -1.69
CA ALA A 424 -7.38 27.47 -2.05
C ALA A 424 -8.91 27.50 -2.22
N ARG A 425 -9.44 26.85 -3.25
CA ARG A 425 -10.86 26.94 -3.63
C ARG A 425 -11.62 25.66 -3.29
N ASN A 426 -12.93 25.79 -3.06
CA ASN A 426 -13.85 24.67 -2.81
C ASN A 426 -13.32 23.61 -1.82
N VAL A 427 -12.82 24.07 -0.67
CA VAL A 427 -12.36 23.18 0.41
C VAL A 427 -13.51 23.02 1.40
N THR A 428 -13.96 21.78 1.59
CA THR A 428 -15.01 21.40 2.54
C THR A 428 -14.39 20.60 3.66
N VAL A 429 -14.56 21.08 4.89
CA VAL A 429 -14.19 20.37 6.13
C VAL A 429 -15.47 20.12 6.90
N SER A 430 -15.81 18.86 7.16
CA SER A 430 -17.03 18.53 7.91
C SER A 430 -16.88 17.25 8.71
N THR A 431 -17.40 17.23 9.94
CA THR A 431 -17.61 16.00 10.71
C THR A 431 -16.30 15.28 11.03
N ASN A 432 -15.23 16.02 11.29
CA ASN A 432 -13.98 15.45 11.81
C ASN A 432 -13.96 15.56 13.34
N TYR A 433 -13.10 14.78 13.97
CA TYR A 433 -12.89 14.82 15.41
C TYR A 433 -11.48 15.34 15.74
N TYR A 434 -11.40 16.25 16.70
CA TYR A 434 -10.18 16.99 17.02
C TYR A 434 -9.79 16.81 18.49
N ALA A 435 -8.56 16.37 18.73
CA ALA A 435 -7.97 16.23 20.04
C ALA A 435 -6.57 16.89 20.07
N PRO A 436 -6.22 17.63 21.13
CA PRO A 436 -7.08 18.01 22.25
C PRO A 436 -8.10 19.10 21.85
N ALA A 437 -9.11 19.30 22.70
CA ALA A 437 -9.93 20.51 22.62
C ALA A 437 -9.16 21.74 23.13
N PRO A 438 -9.43 22.95 22.61
CA PRO A 438 -10.36 23.26 21.53
C PRO A 438 -9.81 22.94 20.13
N MET A 439 -10.69 22.89 19.13
CA MET A 439 -10.27 22.73 17.72
C MET A 439 -9.36 23.89 17.30
N THR A 440 -8.14 23.57 16.85
CA THR A 440 -7.24 24.52 16.19
C THR A 440 -7.33 24.37 14.66
N LEU A 441 -8.14 25.21 14.02
CA LEU A 441 -8.31 25.28 12.56
C LEU A 441 -7.87 26.65 12.05
N ILE A 442 -7.05 26.69 10.99
CA ILE A 442 -6.54 27.93 10.40
C ILE A 442 -7.11 28.09 8.99
N GLY A 443 -7.76 29.24 8.73
CA GLY A 443 -8.32 29.56 7.41
C GLY A 443 -9.54 28.73 7.01
N THR A 444 -10.07 27.90 7.91
CA THR A 444 -11.24 27.04 7.69
C THR A 444 -12.03 26.85 8.99
N THR A 445 -13.21 26.23 8.88
CA THR A 445 -14.07 25.86 10.01
C THR A 445 -14.68 24.48 9.78
N ASP A 446 -14.95 23.75 10.84
CA ASP A 446 -15.71 22.49 10.81
C ASP A 446 -16.88 22.60 11.81
N THR A 447 -18.01 23.12 11.35
CA THR A 447 -19.18 23.38 12.21
C THR A 447 -19.90 22.09 12.64
N ALA A 448 -19.70 21.00 11.92
CA ALA A 448 -20.22 19.67 12.25
C ALA A 448 -19.19 18.81 13.02
N GLY A 449 -17.99 19.33 13.27
CA GLY A 449 -16.91 18.62 13.92
C GLY A 449 -17.08 18.51 15.44
N GLY A 450 -16.47 17.48 16.01
CA GLY A 450 -16.38 17.27 17.46
C GLY A 450 -14.98 17.56 17.99
N ALA A 451 -14.87 17.96 19.26
CA ALA A 451 -13.57 18.10 19.90
C ALA A 451 -13.60 17.57 21.34
N GLY A 452 -12.48 17.01 21.79
CA GLY A 452 -12.35 16.43 23.11
C GLY A 452 -11.10 15.58 23.24
N LEU A 453 -11.14 14.60 24.12
CA LEU A 453 -10.11 13.57 24.17
C LEU A 453 -10.41 12.53 23.08
N ALA A 454 -9.38 12.15 22.31
CA ALA A 454 -9.53 11.06 21.35
C ALA A 454 -9.82 9.74 22.06
N GLY A 455 -9.25 9.51 23.25
CA GLY A 455 -9.48 8.29 24.02
C GLY A 455 -8.99 7.04 23.29
N LEU A 456 -7.79 7.09 22.69
CA LEU A 456 -7.17 5.95 22.03
C LEU A 456 -6.74 4.90 23.06
N VAL A 457 -6.77 3.61 22.71
CA VAL A 457 -6.31 2.50 23.56
C VAL A 457 -4.83 2.69 23.92
N ASN A 458 -3.96 2.86 22.92
CA ASN A 458 -2.54 3.16 23.12
C ASN A 458 -1.89 3.75 21.85
N GLY A 459 -2.18 5.01 21.54
CA GLY A 459 -1.67 5.66 20.32
C GLY A 459 -0.14 5.70 20.22
N ASP A 460 0.57 5.87 21.34
CA ASP A 460 2.05 5.83 21.36
C ASP A 460 2.60 4.42 21.14
N GLY A 461 1.82 3.38 21.46
CA GLY A 461 2.08 1.98 21.15
C GLY A 461 1.50 1.51 19.81
N MET A 462 1.05 2.43 18.96
CA MET A 462 0.47 2.16 17.63
C MET A 462 -0.89 1.44 17.66
N ASP A 463 -1.62 1.51 18.79
CA ASP A 463 -3.00 1.05 18.89
C ASP A 463 -3.95 2.26 18.89
N PHE A 464 -4.55 2.52 17.73
CA PHE A 464 -5.40 3.67 17.47
C PHE A 464 -6.90 3.34 17.56
N HIS A 465 -7.26 2.20 18.11
CA HIS A 465 -8.65 1.93 18.46
C HIS A 465 -9.12 2.93 19.52
N LEU A 466 -10.40 3.28 19.47
CA LEU A 466 -11.03 4.05 20.52
C LEU A 466 -11.28 3.15 21.75
N GLN A 467 -11.25 3.73 22.95
CA GLN A 467 -11.71 3.09 24.17
C GLN A 467 -13.23 3.27 24.33
N ASP A 468 -13.90 2.41 25.10
CA ASP A 468 -15.34 2.49 25.41
C ASP A 468 -15.79 3.87 25.93
N THR A 469 -14.89 4.60 26.59
CA THR A 469 -15.15 5.93 27.16
C THR A 469 -14.79 7.08 26.24
N SER A 470 -14.37 6.81 25.00
CA SER A 470 -13.97 7.85 24.06
C SER A 470 -15.13 8.77 23.70
N SER A 471 -14.90 10.07 23.79
CA SER A 471 -15.86 11.09 23.33
C SER A 471 -15.95 11.19 21.80
N ALA A 472 -15.11 10.46 21.07
CA ALA A 472 -15.12 10.38 19.61
C ALA A 472 -16.12 9.36 19.07
N LEU A 473 -16.61 8.43 19.91
CA LEU A 473 -17.53 7.38 19.49
C LEU A 473 -18.81 7.94 18.86
N GLY A 474 -19.18 7.38 17.70
CA GLY A 474 -20.37 7.72 16.91
C GLY A 474 -20.41 9.16 16.43
N ARG A 475 -19.26 9.83 16.28
CA ARG A 475 -19.19 11.25 15.86
C ARG A 475 -18.96 11.46 14.37
N GLY A 476 -18.86 10.40 13.57
CA GLY A 476 -18.76 10.48 12.11
C GLY A 476 -20.12 10.65 11.43
N MET A 477 -20.09 10.74 10.09
CA MET A 477 -21.27 10.64 9.22
C MET A 477 -21.18 9.40 8.33
N MET A 478 -22.31 8.82 7.93
CA MET A 478 -22.28 7.69 6.99
C MET A 478 -21.71 8.13 5.63
N LEU A 479 -20.68 7.43 5.17
CA LEU A 479 -20.08 7.63 3.84
C LEU A 479 -20.22 6.31 3.05
N PRO A 480 -21.15 6.21 2.09
CA PRO A 480 -21.31 4.99 1.27
C PRO A 480 -20.05 4.58 0.50
N SER A 481 -19.12 5.51 0.29
CA SER A 481 -17.83 5.27 -0.33
C SER A 481 -16.79 4.64 0.61
N VAL A 482 -17.05 4.52 1.91
CA VAL A 482 -16.13 3.94 2.92
C VAL A 482 -16.91 2.99 3.83
N LEU A 483 -17.14 1.76 3.35
CA LEU A 483 -17.98 0.78 4.04
C LEU A 483 -17.23 -0.03 5.12
N ARG A 484 -15.91 -0.06 5.04
CA ARG A 484 -15.05 -0.81 5.97
C ARG A 484 -14.01 0.11 6.58
N ASP A 485 -13.55 -0.23 7.78
CA ASP A 485 -12.44 0.43 8.45
C ASP A 485 -11.08 -0.16 8.05
N PHE A 486 -10.00 0.20 8.76
CA PHE A 486 -8.64 -0.28 8.55
C PHE A 486 -8.50 -1.81 8.67
N GLU A 487 -9.27 -2.45 9.55
CA GLU A 487 -9.23 -3.90 9.77
C GLU A 487 -10.29 -4.65 8.95
N GLY A 488 -11.00 -3.96 8.06
CA GLY A 488 -12.05 -4.57 7.25
C GLY A 488 -13.40 -4.72 7.98
N LEU A 489 -13.54 -4.23 9.22
CA LEU A 489 -14.81 -4.22 9.94
C LEU A 489 -15.81 -3.31 9.22
N LEU A 490 -17.05 -3.77 9.08
CA LEU A 490 -18.12 -2.97 8.48
C LEU A 490 -18.45 -1.79 9.39
N ARG A 491 -18.49 -0.60 8.80
CA ARG A 491 -19.00 0.59 9.48
C ARG A 491 -20.52 0.52 9.60
N PRO A 492 -21.13 1.03 10.69
CA PRO A 492 -22.57 1.04 10.85
C PRO A 492 -23.29 1.75 9.70
N THR A 493 -24.41 1.17 9.25
CA THR A 493 -25.26 1.72 8.19
C THR A 493 -26.57 2.31 8.71
N THR A 494 -26.85 2.15 10.00
CA THR A 494 -28.06 2.64 10.69
C THR A 494 -27.77 3.61 11.82
N THR A 495 -26.51 3.71 12.25
CA THR A 495 -26.00 4.68 13.23
C THR A 495 -24.84 5.45 12.63
N THR A 496 -24.38 6.50 13.31
CA THR A 496 -23.21 7.25 12.91
C THR A 496 -21.94 6.42 13.17
N PRO A 497 -21.02 6.30 12.18
CA PRO A 497 -19.75 5.60 12.36
C PRO A 497 -18.79 6.41 13.23
N ASP A 498 -17.71 5.78 13.65
CA ASP A 498 -16.61 6.45 14.33
C ASP A 498 -15.72 7.24 13.36
N PRO A 499 -15.20 8.42 13.78
CA PRO A 499 -14.16 9.11 13.05
C PRO A 499 -12.82 8.36 13.21
N GLY A 500 -11.96 8.48 12.20
CA GLY A 500 -10.65 7.84 12.16
C GLY A 500 -10.66 6.49 11.43
N ALA A 501 -9.49 5.86 11.42
CA ALA A 501 -9.24 4.67 10.60
C ALA A 501 -9.92 3.40 11.12
N PHE A 502 -10.32 3.35 12.40
CA PHE A 502 -10.90 2.18 13.05
C PHE A 502 -12.33 2.44 13.48
N GLU A 503 -13.15 1.41 13.43
CA GLU A 503 -14.47 1.40 14.07
C GLU A 503 -14.37 0.68 15.43
N HIS A 504 -15.00 1.24 16.46
CA HIS A 504 -15.06 0.65 17.78
C HIS A 504 -15.91 -0.63 17.81
N ARG A 505 -15.60 -1.52 18.75
CA ARG A 505 -16.29 -2.80 18.93
C ARG A 505 -17.09 -2.90 20.21
#